data_AF-A0A348WL95-F1
#
_entry.id   AF-A0A348WL95-F1
#
_cell.length_a   1.000
_cell.length_b   1.000
_cell.length_c   1.000
_cell.angle_alpha   90.00
_cell.angle_beta   90.00
_cell.angle_gamma   90.00
#
_symmetry.space_group_name_H-M   'P 1'
#
loop_
_entity.id
_entity.type
_entity.pdbx_description
1 polymer ?
#
loop_
_entity_poly.entity_id
_entity_poly.type
_entity_poly.pdbx_seq_one_letter_code
_entity_poly.pdbx_strand_id
1 'polypeptide(L)' 'ANQPHPGIYEIYRVAVDGSSEPEQLTDLGGMTGYELSPTSERLLLTYSTPLMPPELYVKNA' A
#
# COMPACT_ATOMS: atom_id res chain seq x y z
N ALA A 1 5.95 2.54 0.33
CA ALA A 1 7.28 2.99 -0.10
C ALA A 1 7.23 3.49 -1.53
N ASN A 2 8.16 4.36 -1.92
CA ASN A 2 8.28 4.89 -3.29
C ASN A 2 9.37 4.18 -4.11
N GLN A 3 9.58 2.90 -3.82
CA GLN A 3 10.63 2.07 -4.42
C GLN A 3 10.56 2.03 -5.96
N PRO A 4 9.38 1.93 -6.60
CA PRO A 4 9.30 1.89 -8.07
C PRO A 4 9.54 3.26 -8.73
N HIS A 5 9.10 4.36 -8.09
CA HIS A 5 9.18 5.71 -8.62
C HIS A 5 8.95 6.77 -7.52
N PRO A 6 9.69 7.89 -7.47
CA PRO A 6 9.57 8.88 -6.38
C PRO A 6 8.16 9.44 -6.14
N GLY A 7 7.33 9.50 -7.18
CA GLY A 7 5.95 10.00 -7.13
C GLY A 7 4.86 8.94 -6.93
N ILE A 8 5.22 7.67 -6.82
CA ILE A 8 4.28 6.55 -6.64
C ILE A 8 4.55 5.95 -5.27
N TYR A 9 3.48 5.74 -4.49
CA TYR A 9 3.58 5.10 -3.17
C TYR A 9 2.74 3.84 -3.17
N GLU A 10 3.43 2.70 -3.04
CA GLU A 10 2.82 1.38 -2.91
C GLU A 10 2.97 0.85 -1.49
N ILE A 11 2.08 -0.04 -1.07
CA ILE A 11 2.10 -0.69 0.23
C ILE A 11 2.93 -1.96 0.14
N TYR A 12 3.81 -2.16 1.13
CA TYR A 12 4.67 -3.33 1.21
C TYR A 12 4.53 -3.99 2.58
N ARG A 13 4.60 -5.32 2.60
CA ARG A 13 4.78 -6.13 3.82
C ARG A 13 6.26 -6.47 3.97
N VAL A 14 6.79 -6.30 5.18
CA VAL A 14 8.20 -6.55 5.49
C VAL A 14 8.29 -7.50 6.68
N ALA A 15 9.06 -8.57 6.55
CA ALA A 15 9.40 -9.43 7.68
C ALA A 15 10.34 -8.67 8.62
N VAL A 16 9.94 -8.49 9.88
CA VAL A 16 10.68 -7.67 10.85
C VAL A 16 12.03 -8.26 11.26
N ASP A 17 12.20 -9.56 11.08
CA ASP A 17 13.44 -10.28 11.33
C ASP A 17 14.41 -10.25 10.13
N GLY A 18 13.99 -9.66 9.00
CA GLY A 18 14.77 -9.62 7.77
C GLY A 18 14.90 -10.97 7.07
N SER A 19 14.05 -11.95 7.39
CA SER A 19 14.08 -13.29 6.79
C SER A 19 13.66 -13.32 5.33
N SER A 20 12.94 -12.29 4.85
CA SER A 20 12.46 -12.19 3.47
C SER A 20 12.61 -10.78 2.92
N GLU A 21 12.65 -10.69 1.59
CA GLU A 21 12.50 -9.41 0.89
C GLU A 21 11.11 -8.81 1.15
N PRO A 22 10.96 -7.47 1.07
CA PRO A 22 9.67 -6.81 1.10
C PRO A 22 8.73 -7.32 0.00
N GLU A 23 7.51 -7.66 0.37
CA GLU A 23 6.46 -8.07 -0.55
C GLU A 23 5.58 -6.86 -0.92
N GLN A 24 5.44 -6.58 -2.20
CA GLN A 24 4.57 -5.51 -2.69
C GLN A 24 3.11 -5.97 -2.67
N LEU A 25 2.26 -5.28 -1.90
CA LEU A 25 0.84 -5.60 -1.75
C LEU A 25 -0.04 -4.80 -2.72
N THR A 26 0.43 -3.69 -3.29
CA THR A 26 -0.34 -2.86 -4.21
C THR A 26 0.46 -2.49 -5.45
N ASP A 27 -0.22 -2.29 -6.56
CA ASP A 27 0.35 -1.81 -7.83
C ASP A 27 -0.67 -0.86 -8.48
N LEU A 28 -0.92 0.26 -7.81
CA LEU A 28 -1.97 1.21 -8.17
C LEU A 28 -1.43 2.43 -8.94
N GLY A 29 -0.12 2.65 -8.93
CA GLY A 29 0.53 3.67 -9.76
C GLY A 29 0.23 5.11 -9.36
N GLY A 30 -0.11 5.34 -8.08
CA GLY A 30 -0.47 6.65 -7.56
C GLY A 30 -0.05 6.85 -6.10
N MET A 31 -0.71 7.77 -5.41
CA MET A 31 -0.51 7.93 -3.97
C MET A 31 -1.44 6.98 -3.23
N THR A 32 -0.86 6.02 -2.50
CA THR A 32 -1.63 5.07 -1.70
C THR A 32 -1.23 5.19 -0.23
N GLY A 33 -2.19 5.58 0.61
CA GLY A 33 -2.13 5.44 2.07
C GLY A 33 -2.87 4.18 2.52
N TYR A 34 -2.64 3.73 3.76
CA TYR A 34 -3.32 2.58 4.31
C TYR A 34 -3.61 2.69 5.81
N GLU A 35 -4.63 1.96 6.24
CA GLU A 35 -4.87 1.57 7.63
C GLU A 35 -4.99 0.05 7.70
N LEU A 36 -4.29 -0.57 8.66
CA LEU A 36 -4.37 -2.01 8.90
C LEU A 36 -5.51 -2.31 9.87
N SER A 37 -6.36 -3.27 9.53
CA SER A 37 -7.40 -3.75 10.44
C SER A 37 -6.81 -4.28 11.76
N PRO A 38 -7.54 -4.24 12.89
CA PRO A 38 -7.02 -4.74 14.17
C PRO A 38 -6.61 -6.22 14.16
N THR A 39 -7.17 -7.04 13.27
CA THR A 39 -6.83 -8.46 13.10
C THR A 39 -5.66 -8.68 12.13
N SER A 40 -5.14 -7.62 11.50
CA SER A 40 -4.10 -7.66 10.47
C SER A 40 -4.46 -8.41 9.19
N GLU A 41 -5.74 -8.68 8.95
CA GLU A 41 -6.20 -9.48 7.79
C GLU A 41 -6.61 -8.61 6.60
N ARG A 42 -6.90 -7.34 6.83
CA ARG A 42 -7.40 -6.41 5.81
C ARG A 42 -6.73 -5.04 5.89
N LEU A 43 -6.63 -4.41 4.73
CA LEU A 43 -6.18 -3.05 4.54
C LEU A 43 -7.35 -2.20 4.05
N LEU A 44 -7.57 -1.06 4.69
CA LEU A 44 -8.30 0.06 4.10
C LEU A 44 -7.27 0.94 3.40
N LEU A 45 -7.45 1.17 2.10
CA LEU A 45 -6.55 1.96 1.28
C LEU A 45 -7.21 3.29 0.91
N THR A 46 -6.44 4.37 0.97
CA THR A 46 -6.82 5.66 0.40
C THR A 46 -5.94 5.90 -0.81
N TYR A 47 -6.53 5.82 -2.01
CA TYR A 47 -5.81 5.90 -3.29
C TYR A 47 -6.20 7.17 -4.05
N SER A 48 -5.22 7.81 -4.70
CA SER A 48 -5.46 8.96 -5.58
C SER A 48 -4.38 9.08 -6.68
N THR A 49 -4.71 9.84 -7.73
CA THR A 49 -3.77 10.31 -8.74
C THR A 49 -3.96 11.81 -8.94
N PRO A 50 -3.08 12.53 -9.68
CA PRO A 50 -3.29 13.96 -9.94
C PRO A 50 -4.61 14.30 -10.65
N LEU A 51 -5.20 13.34 -11.37
CA LEU A 51 -6.44 13.52 -12.13
C LEU A 51 -7.65 12.84 -11.49
N MET A 52 -7.47 12.21 -10.33
CA MET A 52 -8.52 11.45 -9.65
C MET A 52 -8.52 11.75 -8.15
N PRO A 53 -9.64 12.19 -7.58
CA PRO A 53 -9.72 12.47 -6.15
C PRO A 53 -9.49 11.20 -5.30
N PRO A 54 -9.17 11.35 -4.01
CA PRO A 54 -9.02 10.21 -3.12
C PRO A 54 -10.27 9.33 -3.04
N GLU A 55 -10.06 8.03 -3.20
CA GLU A 55 -11.08 6.99 -3.05
C GLU A 55 -10.64 5.91 -2.05
N LEU A 56 -11.63 5.20 -1.49
CA LEU A 56 -11.39 4.14 -0.52
C LEU A 56 -11.54 2.76 -1.16
N TYR A 57 -10.58 1.89 -0.88
CA TYR A 57 -10.58 0.49 -1.32
C TYR A 57 -10.32 -0.43 -0.12
N VAL A 58 -10.86 -1.65 -0.17
CA VAL A 58 -10.57 -2.69 0.84
C VAL A 58 -9.85 -3.85 0.15
N LYS A 59 -8.75 -4.31 0.75
CA LYS A 59 -7.94 -5.42 0.26
C LYS A 59 -7.64 -6.39 1.41
N ASN A 60 -7.54 -7.68 1.13
CA ASN A 60 -6.92 -8.62 2.07
C ASN A 60 -5.41 -8.33 2.15
N ALA A 61 -4.86 -8.38 3.36
CA ALA A 61 -3.45 -8.13 3.62
C ALA A 61 -2.58 -9.28 3.14
#